data_AF-A0A4J1PKZ4-F1
#
_entry.id   AF-A0A4J1PKZ4-F1
#
_cell.length_a   1.000
_cell.length_b   1.000
_cell.length_c   1.000
_cell.angle_alpha   90.00
_cell.angle_beta   90.00
_cell.angle_gamma   90.00
#
_symmetry.space_group_name_H-M   'P 1'
#
loop_
_entity.id
_entity.type
_entity.pdbx_description
1 polymer ?
#
loop_
_entity_poly.entity_id
_entity_poly.type
_entity_poly.pdbx_seq_one_letter_code
_entity_poly.pdbx_strand_id
1 'polypeptide(L)'
;MTGTFIDTLIICTLTGLTILVTGVWSGDLNGVALTQSAFSTVFSHFGPALLTIFLVLFAFTTILGWNYYGERCFEFLFGVRFIWLYRVVFVLMVLLGGFIELDMVWIIADIVNALMALPNLIALLVLSQVVIAETKKYFDK
;
A
#
# COMPACT_ATOMS: atom_id res chain seq x y z
N MET A 1 -1.85 -15.94 -2.85
CA MET A 1 -2.72 -15.19 -1.90
C MET A 1 -2.07 -14.92 -0.54
N THR A 2 -0.77 -15.16 -0.36
CA THR A 2 -0.09 -14.94 0.94
C THR A 2 0.13 -13.46 1.27
N GLY A 3 0.04 -12.56 0.28
CA GLY A 3 0.27 -11.12 0.47
C GLY A 3 -0.65 -10.48 1.50
N THR A 4 -1.98 -10.59 1.33
CA THR A 4 -2.96 -10.01 2.27
C THR A 4 -2.89 -10.64 3.66
N PHE A 5 -2.55 -11.94 3.74
CA PHE A 5 -2.35 -12.62 5.01
C PHE A 5 -1.17 -12.01 5.79
N ILE A 6 -0.01 -11.85 5.15
CA ILE A 6 1.17 -11.27 5.81
C ILE A 6 0.92 -9.79 6.14
N ASP A 7 0.44 -9.01 5.19
CA ASP A 7 0.25 -7.57 5.35
C ASP A 7 -0.80 -7.23 6.42
N THR A 8 -2.02 -7.76 6.28
CA THR A 8 -3.13 -7.37 7.14
C THR A 8 -3.16 -8.16 8.44
N LEU A 9 -3.11 -9.50 8.37
CA LEU A 9 -3.30 -10.32 9.57
C LEU A 9 -2.07 -10.35 10.48
N ILE A 10 -0.86 -10.26 9.92
CA ILE A 10 0.36 -10.26 10.71
C ILE A 10 0.81 -8.81 10.98
N ILE A 11 1.19 -8.06 9.95
CA ILE A 11 1.89 -6.77 10.15
C ILE A 11 0.95 -5.67 10.69
N CYS A 12 -0.22 -5.47 10.08
CA CYS A 12 -1.17 -4.45 10.54
C CYS A 12 -1.72 -4.78 11.93
N THR A 13 -2.03 -6.06 12.22
CA THR A 13 -2.44 -6.50 13.56
C THR A 13 -1.37 -6.22 14.60
N LEU A 14 -0.10 -6.56 14.34
CA LEU A 14 1.00 -6.28 15.27
C LEU A 14 1.14 -4.78 15.55
N THR A 15 1.00 -3.95 14.51
CA THR A 15 1.04 -2.49 14.64
C THR A 15 -0.13 -1.96 15.48
N GLY A 16 -1.35 -2.41 15.18
CA GLY A 16 -2.55 -2.02 15.92
C GLY A 16 -2.51 -2.46 17.39
N LEU A 17 -2.10 -3.70 17.66
CA LEU A 17 -1.92 -4.18 19.03
C LEU A 17 -0.85 -3.39 19.79
N THR A 18 0.25 -3.02 19.13
CA THR A 18 1.29 -2.17 19.74
C THR A 18 0.72 -0.81 20.14
N ILE A 19 -0.07 -0.17 19.27
CA ILE A 19 -0.74 1.10 19.56
C ILE A 19 -1.73 0.94 20.73
N LEU A 20 -2.52 -0.14 20.76
CA LEU A 20 -3.52 -0.37 21.81
C LEU A 20 -2.88 -0.63 23.18
N VAL A 21 -1.85 -1.49 23.24
CA VAL A 21 -1.16 -1.85 24.49
C VAL A 21 -0.43 -0.67 25.10
N THR A 22 0.12 0.22 24.28
CA THR A 22 0.85 1.42 24.73
C THR A 22 -0.07 2.57 25.14
N GLY A 23 -1.37 2.51 24.81
CA GLY A 23 -2.37 3.51 25.20
C GLY A 23 -2.30 4.85 24.45
N VAL A 24 -1.36 4.99 23.51
CA VAL A 24 -1.12 6.25 22.78
C VAL A 24 -2.23 6.64 21.81
N TRP A 25 -3.17 5.73 21.53
CA TRP A 25 -4.31 5.94 20.62
C TRP A 25 -5.31 7.02 21.07
N SER A 26 -5.25 7.41 22.35
CA SER A 26 -6.17 8.37 22.97
C SER A 26 -5.75 9.85 22.80
N GLY A 27 -4.58 10.10 22.20
CA GLY A 27 -4.09 11.45 21.93
C GLY A 27 -4.39 11.94 20.51
N ASP A 28 -3.86 13.12 20.16
CA ASP A 28 -4.08 13.78 18.86
C ASP A 28 -3.09 13.34 17.76
N LEU A 29 -2.23 12.35 18.03
CA LEU A 29 -1.23 11.88 17.07
C LEU A 29 -1.86 10.95 16.03
N ASN A 30 -1.49 11.13 14.77
CA ASN A 30 -1.99 10.33 13.65
C ASN A 30 -0.85 9.73 12.80
N GLY A 31 -1.19 8.67 12.07
CA GLY A 31 -0.29 8.03 11.10
C GLY A 31 1.04 7.58 11.69
N VAL A 32 2.14 7.97 11.04
CA VAL A 32 3.51 7.59 11.44
C VAL A 32 3.89 8.15 12.81
N ALA A 33 3.41 9.35 13.17
CA ALA A 33 3.72 9.96 14.46
C ALA A 33 3.12 9.15 15.62
N LEU A 34 1.93 8.56 15.42
CA LEU A 34 1.28 7.70 16.40
C LEU A 34 2.07 6.41 16.64
N THR A 35 2.53 5.74 15.57
CA THR A 35 3.33 4.52 15.70
C THR A 35 4.70 4.80 16.29
N GLN A 36 5.35 5.91 15.94
CA GLN A 36 6.60 6.35 16.56
C GLN A 36 6.42 6.61 18.07
N SER A 37 5.33 7.26 18.47
CA SER A 37 5.02 7.49 19.87
C SER A 37 4.84 6.17 20.62
N ALA A 38 4.07 5.21 20.07
CA ALA A 38 3.89 3.88 20.65
C ALA A 38 5.25 3.19 20.91
N PHE A 39 6.12 3.14 19.91
CA PHE A 39 7.45 2.52 20.04
C PHE A 39 8.36 3.26 21.04
N SER A 40 8.22 4.58 21.18
CA SER A 40 8.97 5.36 22.15
C SER A 40 8.63 5.01 23.60
N THR A 41 7.39 4.59 23.88
CA THR A 41 6.99 4.20 25.25
C THR A 41 7.71 2.94 25.76
N VAL A 42 8.08 2.02 24.85
CA VAL A 42 8.70 0.73 25.20
C VAL A 42 10.22 0.77 25.01
N PHE A 43 10.68 1.34 23.89
CA PHE A 43 12.09 1.33 23.50
C PHE A 43 12.78 2.69 23.63
N SER A 44 12.12 3.68 24.25
CA SER A 44 12.63 5.05 24.43
C SER A 44 13.14 5.62 23.10
N HIS A 45 14.38 6.11 23.04
CA HIS A 45 14.96 6.76 21.87
C HIS A 45 15.33 5.78 20.74
N PHE A 46 15.49 4.48 21.04
CA PHE A 46 15.89 3.48 20.03
C PHE A 46 14.72 3.08 19.13
N GLY A 47 13.50 3.02 19.67
CA GLY A 47 12.30 2.60 18.95
C GLY A 47 11.99 3.45 17.71
N PRO A 48 11.87 4.79 17.84
CA PRO A 48 11.59 5.67 16.70
C PRO A 48 12.68 5.65 15.61
N ALA A 49 13.95 5.57 16.00
CA ALA A 49 15.06 5.50 15.05
C ALA A 49 15.01 4.23 14.20
N LEU A 50 14.79 3.08 14.85
CA LEU A 50 14.64 1.80 14.16
C LEU A 50 13.39 1.77 13.26
N LEU A 51 12.26 2.28 13.75
CA LEU A 51 11.01 2.34 12.99
C LEU A 51 11.15 3.20 11.74
N THR A 52 11.89 4.31 11.81
CA THR A 52 12.15 5.18 10.66
C THR A 52 12.90 4.45 9.56
N ILE A 53 13.90 3.63 9.90
CA ILE A 53 14.63 2.80 8.92
C ILE A 53 13.68 1.82 8.23
N PHE A 54 12.84 1.12 8.99
CA PHE A 54 11.86 0.20 8.42
C PHE A 54 10.82 0.90 7.55
N LEU A 55 10.36 2.08 7.97
CA LEU A 55 9.38 2.86 7.21
C LEU A 55 9.94 3.30 5.86
N VAL A 56 11.21 3.71 5.79
CA VAL A 56 11.87 4.06 4.52
C VAL A 56 11.92 2.85 3.59
N LEU A 57 12.31 1.67 4.10
CA LEU A 57 12.33 0.44 3.31
C LEU A 57 10.93 0.03 2.84
N PHE A 58 9.93 0.15 3.69
CA PHE A 58 8.55 -0.17 3.37
C PHE A 58 8.00 0.76 2.30
N ALA A 59 8.11 2.08 2.51
CA ALA A 59 7.69 3.08 1.54
C ALA A 59 8.41 2.90 0.19
N PHE A 60 9.72 2.63 0.20
CA PHE A 60 10.49 2.40 -1.01
C PHE A 60 9.99 1.18 -1.81
N THR A 61 9.76 0.05 -1.15
CA THR A 61 9.25 -1.15 -1.84
C THR A 61 7.85 -0.93 -2.39
N THR A 62 6.97 -0.21 -1.68
CA THR A 62 5.64 0.19 -2.17
C THR A 62 5.75 1.08 -3.42
N ILE A 63 6.62 2.10 -3.41
CA ILE A 63 6.83 3.01 -4.55
C ILE A 63 7.25 2.21 -5.80
N LEU A 64 8.17 1.26 -5.65
CA LEU A 64 8.60 0.40 -6.77
C LEU A 64 7.46 -0.49 -7.30
N GLY A 65 6.68 -1.09 -6.40
CA GLY A 65 5.52 -1.90 -6.78
C GLY A 65 4.51 -1.09 -7.59
N TRP A 66 4.12 0.08 -7.09
CA TRP A 66 3.19 0.97 -7.77
C TRP A 66 3.72 1.54 -9.09
N ASN A 67 5.03 1.79 -9.18
CA ASN A 67 5.65 2.14 -10.45
C ASN A 67 5.42 1.04 -11.50
N TYR A 68 5.70 -0.20 -11.14
CA TYR A 68 5.53 -1.33 -12.04
C TYR A 68 4.06 -1.56 -12.43
N TYR A 69 3.13 -1.54 -11.46
CA TYR A 69 1.70 -1.70 -11.74
C TYR A 69 1.19 -0.63 -12.72
N GLY A 70 1.49 0.64 -12.46
CA GLY A 70 1.05 1.71 -13.34
C GLY A 70 1.77 1.71 -14.69
N GLU A 71 3.03 1.25 -14.76
CA GLU A 71 3.74 1.07 -16.05
C GLU A 71 3.03 0.04 -16.92
N ARG A 72 2.58 -1.09 -16.36
CA ARG A 72 1.82 -2.11 -17.12
C ARG A 72 0.48 -1.58 -17.60
N CYS A 73 -0.23 -0.80 -16.77
CA CYS A 73 -1.47 -0.13 -17.20
C CYS A 73 -1.20 0.89 -18.32
N PHE A 74 -0.10 1.64 -18.23
CA PHE A 74 0.29 2.61 -19.24
C PHE A 74 0.70 1.94 -20.56
N GLU A 75 1.46 0.84 -20.49
CA GLU A 75 1.83 0.01 -21.63
C GLU A 75 0.59 -0.57 -22.34
N PHE A 76 -0.42 -1.02 -21.58
CA PHE A 76 -1.67 -1.51 -22.15
C PHE A 76 -2.40 -0.44 -22.97
N LEU A 77 -2.37 0.83 -22.54
CA LEU A 77 -3.08 1.93 -23.20
C LEU A 77 -2.29 2.57 -24.35
N PHE A 78 -0.98 2.78 -24.17
CA PHE A 78 -0.14 3.59 -25.07
C PHE A 78 1.01 2.80 -25.72
N GLY A 79 1.13 1.51 -25.41
CA GLY A 79 2.21 0.65 -25.87
C GLY A 79 3.56 0.94 -25.21
N VAL A 80 4.57 0.18 -25.60
CA VAL A 80 5.92 0.21 -25.00
C VAL A 80 6.72 1.49 -25.28
N ARG A 81 6.36 2.23 -26.34
CA ARG A 81 7.17 3.34 -26.86
C ARG A 81 7.33 4.49 -25.86
N PHE A 82 6.35 4.71 -25.01
CA PHE A 82 6.29 5.86 -24.09
C PHE A 82 6.51 5.49 -22.62
N ILE A 83 6.97 4.27 -22.31
CA ILE A 83 7.24 3.83 -20.92
C ILE A 83 8.26 4.72 -20.22
N TRP A 84 9.30 5.17 -20.94
CA TRP A 84 10.32 6.03 -20.35
C TRP A 84 9.72 7.37 -19.84
N LEU A 85 8.72 7.91 -20.53
CA LEU A 85 8.02 9.14 -20.12
C LEU A 85 7.23 8.88 -18.84
N TYR A 86 6.52 7.76 -18.75
CA TYR A 86 5.82 7.34 -17.54
C TYR A 86 6.78 7.26 -16.33
N ARG A 87 7.96 6.64 -16.50
CA ARG A 87 8.97 6.55 -15.42
C ARG A 87 9.46 7.92 -14.95
N VAL A 88 9.74 8.83 -15.88
CA VAL A 88 10.17 10.20 -15.54
C VAL A 88 9.07 10.94 -14.77
N VAL A 89 7.83 10.89 -15.26
CA VAL A 89 6.68 11.53 -14.59
C VAL A 89 6.47 10.92 -13.20
N PHE A 90 6.57 9.60 -13.06
CA PHE A 90 6.40 8.92 -11.79
C PHE A 90 7.45 9.37 -10.75
N VAL A 91 8.72 9.45 -11.13
CA VAL A 91 9.80 9.94 -10.23
C VAL A 91 9.56 11.39 -9.81
N LEU A 92 9.13 12.24 -10.74
CA LEU A 92 8.78 13.63 -10.43
C LEU A 92 7.60 13.70 -9.44
N MET A 93 6.57 12.87 -9.61
CA MET A 93 5.44 12.79 -8.69
C MET A 93 5.85 12.33 -7.29
N VAL A 94 6.77 11.37 -7.17
CA VAL A 94 7.32 10.94 -5.87
C VAL A 94 8.06 12.09 -5.18
N LEU A 95 8.84 12.87 -5.92
CA LEU A 95 9.53 14.04 -5.38
C LEU A 95 8.55 15.11 -4.91
N LEU A 96 7.49 15.37 -5.68
CA LEU A 96 6.47 16.36 -5.35
C LEU A 96 5.54 15.91 -4.21
N GLY A 97 5.36 14.60 -4.01
CA GLY A 97 4.46 14.04 -3.01
C GLY A 97 4.77 14.47 -1.58
N GLY A 98 6.05 14.74 -1.26
CA GLY A 98 6.45 15.24 0.06
C GLY A 98 6.02 16.68 0.37
N PHE A 99 5.54 17.43 -0.63
CA PHE A 99 5.08 18.81 -0.47
C PHE A 99 3.54 18.94 -0.41
N ILE A 100 2.81 17.83 -0.54
CA ILE A 100 1.33 17.81 -0.53
C ILE A 100 0.85 17.46 0.88
N GLU A 101 -0.23 18.08 1.33
CA GLU A 101 -0.88 17.76 2.60
C GLU A 101 -1.37 16.30 2.62
N LEU A 102 -1.11 15.60 3.73
CA LEU A 102 -1.42 14.16 3.88
C LEU A 102 -2.89 13.86 3.62
N ASP A 103 -3.81 14.63 4.20
CA ASP A 103 -5.25 14.41 4.05
C ASP A 103 -5.70 14.53 2.58
N MET A 104 -5.12 15.48 1.84
CA MET A 104 -5.38 15.63 0.41
C MET A 104 -4.87 14.42 -0.39
N VAL A 105 -3.68 13.89 -0.04
CA VAL A 105 -3.14 12.67 -0.66
C VAL A 105 -4.06 11.48 -0.40
N TRP A 106 -4.55 11.30 0.83
CA TRP A 106 -5.48 10.23 1.18
C TRP A 106 -6.80 10.31 0.39
N ILE A 107 -7.41 11.50 0.32
CA ILE A 107 -8.65 11.70 -0.43
C ILE A 107 -8.47 11.36 -1.91
N ILE A 108 -7.39 11.85 -2.53
CA ILE A 108 -7.12 11.55 -3.95
C ILE A 108 -6.88 10.05 -4.14
N ALA A 109 -6.08 9.43 -3.26
CA ALA A 109 -5.78 7.99 -3.32
C ALA A 109 -7.04 7.13 -3.20
N ASP A 110 -7.95 7.46 -2.28
CA ASP A 110 -9.19 6.71 -2.08
C ASP A 110 -10.11 6.80 -3.30
N ILE A 111 -10.25 7.98 -3.90
CA ILE A 111 -11.06 8.18 -5.10
C ILE A 111 -10.50 7.34 -6.27
N VAL A 112 -9.20 7.43 -6.54
CA VAL A 112 -8.59 6.68 -7.66
C VAL A 112 -8.61 5.17 -7.40
N ASN A 113 -8.40 4.73 -6.16
CA ASN A 113 -8.49 3.32 -5.79
C ASN A 113 -9.91 2.77 -5.95
N ALA A 114 -10.93 3.54 -5.55
CA ALA A 114 -12.32 3.16 -5.76
C ALA A 114 -12.65 3.03 -7.25
N LEU A 115 -12.19 3.98 -8.07
CA LEU A 115 -12.36 3.95 -9.54
C LEU A 115 -11.66 2.76 -10.19
N MET A 116 -10.49 2.34 -9.70
CA MET A 116 -9.79 1.14 -10.16
C MET A 116 -10.48 -0.16 -9.69
N ALA A 117 -10.95 -0.19 -8.45
CA ALA A 117 -11.58 -1.36 -7.86
C ALA A 117 -12.94 -1.68 -8.51
N LEU A 118 -13.74 -0.67 -8.81
CA LEU A 118 -15.09 -0.84 -9.36
C LEU A 118 -15.15 -1.75 -10.62
N PRO A 119 -14.45 -1.44 -11.73
CA PRO A 119 -14.49 -2.30 -12.91
C PRO A 119 -13.87 -3.68 -12.66
N ASN A 120 -12.83 -3.77 -11.83
CA ASN A 120 -12.17 -5.03 -11.51
C ASN A 120 -13.09 -5.98 -10.73
N LEU A 121 -13.82 -5.46 -9.74
CA LEU A 121 -14.80 -6.24 -8.97
C LEU A 121 -15.95 -6.73 -9.86
N ILE A 122 -16.46 -5.88 -10.76
CA ILE A 122 -17.49 -6.29 -11.73
C ILE A 122 -16.97 -7.43 -12.62
N ALA A 123 -15.77 -7.29 -13.16
CA ALA A 123 -15.15 -8.32 -13.99
C ALA A 123 -14.96 -9.65 -13.22
N LEU A 124 -14.50 -9.59 -11.97
CA LEU A 124 -14.34 -10.77 -11.12
C LEU A 124 -15.67 -11.47 -10.82
N LEU A 125 -16.76 -10.72 -10.61
CA LEU A 125 -18.09 -11.31 -10.39
C LEU A 125 -18.58 -12.02 -11.65
N VAL A 126 -18.44 -11.40 -12.82
CA VAL A 126 -18.83 -12.00 -14.11
C VAL A 126 -17.97 -13.23 -14.44
N LEU A 127 -16.67 -13.16 -14.16
CA LEU A 127 -15.71 -14.25 -14.44
C LEU A 127 -15.62 -15.28 -13.31
N SER A 128 -16.42 -15.16 -12.26
CA SER A 128 -16.37 -16.04 -11.07
C SER A 128 -16.50 -17.53 -11.43
N GLN A 129 -17.36 -17.86 -12.41
CA GLN A 129 -17.53 -19.23 -12.89
C GLN A 129 -16.25 -19.79 -13.54
N VAL A 130 -15.51 -18.96 -14.27
CA VAL A 130 -14.23 -19.34 -14.92
C VAL A 130 -13.19 -19.66 -13.86
N VAL A 131 -13.07 -18.80 -12.83
CA VAL A 131 -12.13 -19.00 -11.72
C VAL A 131 -12.45 -20.29 -10.97
N ILE A 132 -13.73 -20.56 -10.68
CA ILE A 132 -14.16 -21.80 -9.99
C ILE A 132 -13.79 -23.04 -10.82
N ALA A 133 -14.04 -23.01 -12.14
CA ALA A 133 -13.73 -24.13 -13.02
C ALA A 133 -12.22 -24.42 -13.09
N GLU A 134 -11.39 -23.40 -13.27
CA GLU A 134 -9.93 -23.55 -13.29
C GLU A 134 -9.37 -23.97 -11.92
N THR A 135 -9.96 -23.49 -10.82
CA THR A 135 -9.57 -23.89 -9.47
C THR A 135 -9.82 -25.39 -9.24
N LYS A 136 -11.01 -25.89 -9.60
CA LYS A 136 -11.31 -27.33 -9.49
C LYS A 136 -10.34 -28.17 -10.31
N LYS A 137 -10.11 -27.80 -11.56
CA LYS A 137 -9.17 -28.49 -12.45
C LYS A 137 -7.73 -28.52 -11.91
N TYR A 138 -7.30 -27.47 -11.21
CA TYR A 138 -5.99 -27.42 -10.58
C TYR A 138 -5.87 -28.38 -9.39
N PHE A 139 -6.92 -28.52 -8.57
CA PHE A 139 -6.94 -29.37 -7.37
C PHE A 139 -7.43 -30.81 -7.60
N ASP A 140 -8.12 -31.10 -8.70
CA ASP A 140 -8.54 -32.45 -9.10
C ASP A 140 -7.40 -33.26 -9.76
N LYS A 141 -6.18 -32.72 -9.79
CA LYS A 141 -4.93 -33.43 -10.12
C LYS A 141 -4.26 -33.94 -8.86
#